data_AF-A0A9E0G3P4-F1
#
_entry.id   AF-A0A9E0G3P4-F1
#
_cell.length_a   1.000
_cell.length_b   1.000
_cell.length_c   1.000
_cell.angle_alpha   90.00
_cell.angle_beta   90.00
_cell.angle_gamma   90.00
#
_symmetry.space_group_name_H-M   'P 1'
#
loop_
_entity.id
_entity.type
_entity.pdbx_description
1 polymer ?
#
loop_
_entity_poly.entity_id
_entity_poly.type
_entity_poly.pdbx_seq_one_letter_code
_entity_poly.pdbx_strand_id
1 'polypeptide(L)'
;SYFRLSANISVFNGLDSWIRRRLRCYRLKQRKRTYSVYKFLVELGVSVQNAWKLAKSSKGWWRLSLNPNIHTAMSNVWFDKCGLVNLEKKVASYNFN
;
A
#
# COMPACT_ATOMS: atom_id res chain seq x y z
N SER A 1 11.96 -8.23 -20.68
CA SER A 1 10.88 -7.43 -20.08
C SER A 1 9.82 -7.19 -21.13
N TYR A 2 8.70 -7.93 -21.09
CA TYR A 2 7.72 -8.02 -22.18
C TYR A 2 6.96 -6.70 -22.44
N PHE A 3 6.63 -5.94 -21.38
CA PHE A 3 5.89 -4.68 -21.49
C PHE A 3 6.77 -3.43 -21.65
N ARG A 4 8.06 -3.58 -21.98
CA ARG A 4 8.99 -2.43 -22.07
C ARG A 4 8.60 -1.43 -23.18
N LEU A 5 7.98 -1.90 -24.25
CA LEU A 5 7.61 -1.09 -25.42
C LEU A 5 6.27 -0.35 -25.27
N SER A 6 5.55 -0.52 -24.16
CA SER A 6 4.29 0.21 -23.97
C SER A 6 4.59 1.67 -23.61
N ALA A 7 4.27 2.58 -24.53
CA ALA A 7 4.66 3.99 -24.50
C ALA A 7 4.05 4.85 -23.37
N ASN A 8 3.13 4.31 -22.56
CA ASN A 8 2.35 5.11 -21.60
C ASN A 8 2.75 4.86 -20.14
N ILE A 9 3.59 5.75 -19.61
CA ILE A 9 3.99 5.79 -18.18
C ILE A 9 2.76 5.93 -17.26
N SER A 10 1.72 6.63 -17.71
CA SER A 10 0.46 6.82 -16.97
C SER A 10 -0.25 5.51 -16.61
N VAL A 11 -0.19 4.50 -17.48
CA VAL A 11 -0.78 3.18 -17.24
C VAL A 11 -0.06 2.48 -16.09
N PHE A 12 1.28 2.60 -16.03
CA PHE A 12 2.07 2.04 -14.94
C PHE A 12 1.78 2.73 -13.60
N ASN A 13 1.50 4.03 -13.59
CA ASN A 13 1.14 4.76 -12.37
C ASN A 13 -0.20 4.30 -11.80
N GLY A 14 -1.20 4.08 -12.67
CA GLY A 14 -2.48 3.49 -12.27
C GLY A 14 -2.31 2.06 -11.74
N LEU A 15 -1.51 1.25 -12.42
CA LEU A 15 -1.24 -0.14 -12.01
C LEU A 15 -0.49 -0.21 -10.67
N ASP A 16 0.57 0.59 -10.50
CA ASP A 16 1.36 0.66 -9.27
C ASP A 16 0.48 1.11 -8.08
N SER A 17 -0.38 2.10 -8.30
CA SER A 17 -1.37 2.54 -7.30
C SER A 17 -2.32 1.42 -6.90
N TRP A 18 -2.83 0.65 -7.88
CA TRP A 18 -3.69 -0.50 -7.61
C TRP A 18 -2.97 -1.61 -6.85
N ILE A 19 -1.73 -1.93 -7.23
CA ILE A 19 -0.88 -2.92 -6.55
C ILE A 19 -0.64 -2.51 -5.10
N ARG A 20 -0.22 -1.26 -4.84
CA ARG A 20 0.01 -0.76 -3.48
C ARG A 20 -1.25 -0.84 -2.63
N ARG A 21 -2.42 -0.50 -3.19
CA ARG A 21 -3.71 -0.66 -2.49
C ARG A 21 -3.98 -2.12 -2.14
N ARG A 22 -3.74 -3.05 -3.07
CA ARG A 22 -3.91 -4.49 -2.83
C ARG A 22 -2.96 -5.01 -1.76
N LEU A 23 -1.72 -4.54 -1.75
CA LEU A 23 -0.73 -4.87 -0.72
C LEU A 23 -1.14 -4.35 0.66
N ARG A 24 -1.67 -3.12 0.78
CA ARG A 24 -2.23 -2.61 2.05
C ARG A 24 -3.34 -3.51 2.57
N CYS A 25 -4.27 -3.90 1.68
CA CYS A 25 -5.34 -4.83 2.02
C CYS A 25 -4.79 -6.16 2.53
N TYR A 26 -3.78 -6.73 1.87
CA TYR A 26 -3.19 -8.00 2.27
C TYR A 26 -2.43 -7.91 3.60
N ARG A 27 -1.64 -6.85 3.81
CA ARG A 27 -0.95 -6.59 5.08
C ARG A 27 -1.90 -6.56 6.28
N LEU A 28 -3.05 -5.90 6.14
CA LEU A 28 -4.07 -5.88 7.18
C LEU A 28 -4.68 -7.28 7.40
N LYS A 29 -5.02 -7.99 6.32
CA LYS A 29 -5.59 -9.34 6.38
C LYS A 29 -4.62 -10.34 7.03
N GLN A 30 -3.32 -10.22 6.80
CA GLN A 30 -2.29 -11.08 7.40
C GLN A 30 -2.23 -11.00 8.93
N ARG A 31 -2.65 -9.88 9.54
CA ARG A 31 -2.60 -9.71 11.00
C ARG A 31 -3.64 -10.56 11.73
N LYS A 32 -4.71 -11.01 11.06
CA LYS A 32 -5.77 -11.95 11.51
C LYS A 32 -6.60 -11.53 12.74
N ARG A 33 -6.03 -10.82 13.73
CA ARG A 33 -6.67 -10.46 14.99
C ARG A 33 -6.73 -8.95 15.16
N THR A 34 -7.81 -8.46 15.76
CA THR A 34 -8.06 -7.04 16.02
C THR A 34 -6.91 -6.36 16.76
N TYR A 35 -6.42 -6.98 17.84
CA TYR A 35 -5.31 -6.42 18.62
C TYR A 35 -4.01 -6.35 17.79
N SER A 36 -3.73 -7.37 16.97
CA SER A 36 -2.55 -7.37 16.09
C SER A 36 -2.63 -6.32 14.99
N VAL A 37 -3.82 -6.03 14.46
CA VAL A 37 -4.05 -4.91 13.52
C VAL A 37 -3.83 -3.58 14.22
N TYR A 38 -4.41 -3.41 15.41
CA TYR A 38 -4.22 -2.21 16.23
C TYR A 38 -2.74 -1.93 16.48
N LYS A 39 -2.02 -2.93 17.01
CA LYS A 39 -0.60 -2.81 17.36
C LYS A 39 0.23 -2.42 16.14
N PHE A 40 0.00 -3.10 15.01
CA PHE A 40 0.67 -2.81 13.76
C PHE A 40 0.42 -1.37 13.28
N LEU A 41 -0.81 -0.86 13.38
CA LEU A 41 -1.12 0.51 12.98
C LEU A 41 -0.44 1.54 13.89
N VAL A 42 -0.39 1.28 15.20
CA VAL A 42 0.31 2.15 16.16
C VAL A 42 1.82 2.16 15.92
N GLU A 43 2.41 0.99 15.64
CA GLU A 43 3.84 0.87 15.26
C GLU A 43 4.17 1.64 13.98
N LEU A 44 3.18 1.84 13.10
CA LEU A 44 3.31 2.68 11.90
C LEU A 44 2.95 4.17 12.12
N GLY A 45 2.73 4.58 13.37
CA GLY A 45 2.47 5.98 13.74
C GLY A 45 1.01 6.43 13.64
N VAL A 46 0.05 5.51 13.48
CA VAL A 46 -1.38 5.86 13.57
C VAL A 46 -1.75 6.12 15.02
N SER A 47 -2.50 7.19 15.29
CA SER A 47 -2.98 7.50 16.64
C SER A 47 -3.78 6.34 17.23
N VAL A 48 -3.63 6.10 18.54
CA VAL A 48 -4.28 4.99 19.28
C VAL A 48 -5.79 4.94 19.02
N GLN A 49 -6.44 6.10 19.02
CA GLN A 49 -7.89 6.22 18.78
C GLN A 49 -8.27 5.76 17.36
N ASN A 50 -7.53 6.20 16.33
CA ASN A 50 -7.79 5.81 14.95
C ASN A 50 -7.42 4.35 14.69
N ALA A 51 -6.34 3.86 15.29
CA ALA A 51 -5.93 2.46 15.21
C ALA A 51 -7.03 1.53 15.75
N TRP A 52 -7.63 1.85 16.89
CA TRP A 52 -8.76 1.09 17.44
C TRP A 52 -10.01 1.14 16.55
N LYS A 53 -10.37 2.33 16.05
CA LYS A 53 -11.50 2.49 15.12
C LYS A 53 -11.32 1.64 13.86
N LEU A 54 -10.11 1.60 13.31
CA LEU A 54 -9.79 0.82 12.12
C LEU A 54 -9.75 -0.69 12.40
N ALA A 55 -9.14 -1.10 13.51
CA ALA A 55 -9.03 -2.50 13.88
C ALA A 55 -10.39 -3.14 14.16
N LYS A 56 -11.32 -2.40 14.79
CA LYS A 56 -12.68 -2.88 15.13
C LYS A 56 -13.72 -2.63 14.02
N SER A 57 -13.33 -2.05 12.89
CA SER A 57 -14.26 -1.74 11.81
C SER A 57 -14.83 -3.01 11.17
N SER A 58 -16.15 -3.06 10.97
CA SER A 58 -16.84 -4.13 10.23
C SER A 58 -16.68 -4.04 8.71
N LYS A 59 -16.10 -2.95 8.20
CA LYS A 59 -15.85 -2.75 6.76
C LYS A 59 -14.80 -3.73 6.25
N GLY A 60 -15.03 -4.29 5.05
CA GLY A 60 -14.07 -5.17 4.40
C GLY A 60 -12.69 -4.52 4.14
N TRP A 61 -11.63 -5.34 4.16
CA TRP A 61 -10.23 -4.88 4.05
C TRP A 61 -9.93 -4.05 2.80
N TRP A 62 -10.61 -4.34 1.68
CA TRP A 62 -10.46 -3.55 0.45
C TRP A 62 -10.98 -2.12 0.60
N ARG A 63 -12.09 -1.92 1.34
CA ARG A 63 -12.62 -0.60 1.65
C ARG A 63 -11.71 0.12 2.64
N LEU A 64 -11.19 -0.58 3.64
CA LEU A 64 -10.25 -0.02 4.63
C LEU A 64 -8.90 0.36 4.02
N SER A 65 -8.43 -0.35 2.98
CA SER A 65 -7.15 -0.05 2.31
C SER A 65 -7.06 1.37 1.71
N LEU A 66 -8.20 2.05 1.50
CA LEU A 66 -8.29 3.44 1.05
C LEU A 66 -8.42 4.46 2.20
N ASN A 67 -8.50 4.02 3.46
CA ASN A 67 -8.63 4.96 4.57
C ASN A 67 -7.37 5.86 4.64
N PRO A 68 -7.51 7.19 4.81
CA PRO A 68 -6.38 8.10 4.87
C PRO A 68 -5.31 7.70 5.90
N ASN A 69 -5.71 7.29 7.10
CA ASN A 69 -4.77 6.86 8.14
C ASN A 69 -3.97 5.62 7.70
N ILE A 70 -4.59 4.68 6.99
CA ILE A 70 -3.93 3.48 6.46
C ILE A 70 -3.01 3.85 5.29
N HIS A 71 -3.43 4.82 4.47
CA HIS A 71 -2.64 5.33 3.36
C HIS A 71 -1.36 6.05 3.83
N THR A 72 -1.47 6.83 4.91
CA THR A 72 -0.33 7.49 5.55
C THR A 72 0.57 6.49 6.26
N ALA A 73 0.00 5.52 7.00
CA ALA A 73 0.76 4.48 7.70
C ALA A 73 1.56 3.58 6.75
N MET A 74 0.94 3.16 5.65
CA MET A 74 1.59 2.39 4.58
C MET A 74 1.75 3.28 3.34
N SER A 75 2.53 4.35 3.52
CA SER A 75 2.85 5.32 2.47
C SER A 75 3.72 4.71 1.37
N ASN A 76 3.91 5.44 0.28
CA ASN A 76 4.80 5.00 -0.79
C ASN A 76 6.24 4.83 -0.29
N VAL A 77 6.70 5.74 0.57
CA VAL A 77 8.00 5.65 1.24
C VAL A 77 8.11 4.40 2.11
N TRP A 78 7.05 4.03 2.83
CA TRP A 78 7.04 2.80 3.61
C TRP A 78 7.18 1.56 2.74
N PHE A 79 6.48 1.50 1.60
CA PHE A 79 6.61 0.41 0.64
C PHE A 79 8.00 0.34 0.01
N ASP A 80 8.59 1.48 -0.32
CA ASP A 80 9.96 1.55 -0.85
C ASP A 80 10.97 1.01 0.19
N LYS A 81 10.80 1.35 1.48
CA LYS A 81 11.59 0.77 2.59
C LYS A 81 11.37 -0.73 2.79
N CYS A 82 10.19 -1.25 2.45
CA CYS A 82 9.91 -2.69 2.47
C CYS A 82 10.49 -3.43 1.25
N GLY A 83 11.19 -2.74 0.33
CA GLY A 83 11.76 -3.34 -0.86
C GLY A 83 10.77 -3.53 -2.02
N LEU A 84 9.60 -2.89 -1.98
CA LEU A 84 8.69 -2.93 -3.13
C LEU A 84 9.30 -2.17 -4.30
N VAL A 85 9.50 -2.86 -5.43
CA VAL A 85 9.97 -2.24 -6.67
C VAL A 85 8.90 -1.31 -7.21
N ASN A 86 9.23 -0.03 -7.36
CA ASN A 86 8.37 0.94 -8.03
C ASN A 86 8.42 0.70 -9.54
N LEU A 87 7.27 0.37 -10.13
CA LEU A 87 7.15 0.05 -11.56
C LEU A 87 7.49 1.24 -12.46
N GLU A 88 7.09 2.45 -12.07
CA GLU A 88 7.38 3.69 -12.80
C GLU A 88 8.90 3.93 -12.87
N LYS A 89 9.59 3.88 -11.73
CA LYS A 89 11.06 4.04 -11.68
C LYS A 89 11.75 3.00 -12.56
N LYS A 90 11.24 1.76 -12.58
CA LYS A 90 11.80 0.68 -13.39
C LYS A 90 11.58 0.91 -14.89
N VAL A 91 10.38 1.33 -15.30
CA VAL A 91 10.07 1.64 -16.71
C VAL A 91 10.86 2.86 -17.19
N ALA A 92 10.96 3.92 -16.37
CA ALA A 92 11.79 5.08 -16.68
C ALA A 92 13.25 4.67 -16.95
N SER A 93 13.85 3.82 -16.11
CA SER A 93 15.23 3.34 -16.31
C SER A 93 15.48 2.63 -17.65
N TYR A 94 14.42 2.09 -18.27
CA TYR A 94 14.49 1.42 -19.56
C TYR A 94 14.30 2.34 -20.77
N ASN A 95 13.73 3.52 -20.59
CA ASN A 95 13.48 4.48 -21.68
C ASN A 95 14.65 5.47 -21.86
N PHE A 96 15.52 5.60 -20.85
CA PHE A 96 16.71 6.47 -20.88
C PHE A 96 18.03 5.71 -21.16
N ASN A 97 17.96 4.43 -21.55
CA ASN A 97 19.06 3.61 -22.08
C ASN A 97 18.64 3.00 -23.42
#